data_AF-A0A966FR77-F1
#
_entry.id   AF-A0A966FR77-F1
#
_cell.length_a   1.000
_cell.length_b   1.000
_cell.length_c   1.000
_cell.angle_alpha   90.00
_cell.angle_beta   90.00
_cell.angle_gamma   90.00
#
_symmetry.space_group_name_H-M   'P 1'
#
loop_
_entity.id
_entity.type
_entity.pdbx_description
1 polymer ?
#
loop_
_entity_poly.entity_id
_entity_poly.type
_entity_poly.pdbx_seq_one_letter_code
_entity_poly.pdbx_strand_id
1 'polypeptide(L)'
;MTQTHWVGGLNGSRIGNLYWAEEADGTGSIFLGQTNGATLKFSARFDEDNASQVHLDIVNADRGDLEHVGSLELLTHIQSFRAGTWSLNDGSAGTFEVVIKEIGRATATPNPLERSQVQIANKDVPLGAITIYRSDLDRIIAELESYFDEPVVPIFRAKEGDQVTARNAAEYLNRGDLPDKLKELTIAVESSAAHGLKKVINLTLSDDLESNISVSSPDELWTEAVAHRLNSFLQQFTSTFTGALRRHGLNINTVLLIVLLIMLPEFEFLERILITALTVCLMFVVFRSHKLVPFARIYLDPDRVRKPYSKELPSVILGLMATALAAALSTLPIIAEWIASAYEALTSAPLP
;
A
#
# COMPACT_ATOMS: atom_id res chain seq x y z
N MET A 1 4.26 -28.09 33.30
CA MET A 1 3.06 -27.52 32.67
C MET A 1 3.42 -27.26 31.22
N THR A 2 2.73 -27.91 30.28
CA THR A 2 3.09 -27.90 28.86
C THR A 2 2.39 -26.72 28.20
N GLN A 3 3.12 -25.66 27.89
CA GLN A 3 2.58 -24.56 27.07
C GLN A 3 2.58 -25.00 25.62
N THR A 4 1.46 -24.79 24.92
CA THR A 4 1.37 -25.08 23.48
C THR A 4 1.62 -23.78 22.73
N HIS A 5 2.59 -23.81 21.81
CA HIS A 5 2.93 -22.65 21.00
C HIS A 5 2.41 -22.82 19.58
N TRP A 6 1.61 -21.85 19.17
CA TRP A 6 1.00 -21.74 17.85
C TRP A 6 1.66 -20.58 17.11
N VAL A 7 2.01 -20.80 15.84
CA VAL A 7 2.62 -19.79 14.98
C VAL A 7 1.90 -19.76 13.64
N GLY A 8 1.63 -18.57 13.14
CA GLY A 8 1.16 -18.40 11.77
C GLY A 8 0.95 -16.94 11.42
N GLY A 9 -0.06 -16.67 10.59
CA GLY A 9 -0.30 -15.38 9.97
C GLY A 9 -1.65 -14.79 10.34
N LEU A 10 -1.67 -13.48 10.49
CA LEU A 10 -2.87 -12.66 10.52
C LEU A 10 -2.99 -11.96 9.16
N ASN A 11 -4.16 -12.07 8.54
CA ASN A 11 -4.48 -11.48 7.24
C ASN A 11 -5.75 -10.61 7.37
N GLY A 12 -5.94 -9.64 6.48
CA GLY A 12 -7.10 -8.73 6.50
C GLY A 12 -6.69 -7.25 6.63
N SER A 13 -7.42 -6.48 7.44
CA SER A 13 -7.16 -5.04 7.61
C SER A 13 -5.83 -4.74 8.34
N ARG A 14 -5.26 -5.75 8.99
CA ARG A 14 -3.90 -5.79 9.49
C ARG A 14 -3.27 -7.08 8.98
N ILE A 15 -2.01 -7.02 8.57
CA ILE A 15 -1.25 -8.19 8.14
C ILE A 15 -0.03 -8.28 9.04
N GLY A 16 0.23 -9.48 9.57
CA GLY A 16 1.32 -9.66 10.52
C GLY A 16 1.53 -11.10 10.93
N ASN A 17 2.63 -11.35 11.63
CA ASN A 17 2.86 -12.65 12.23
C ASN A 17 2.04 -12.76 13.50
N LEU A 18 1.36 -13.89 13.65
CA LEU A 18 0.56 -14.25 14.80
C LEU A 18 1.30 -15.33 15.60
N TYR A 19 1.61 -15.03 16.85
CA TYR A 19 2.13 -16.00 17.81
C TYR A 19 1.14 -16.15 18.95
N TRP A 20 0.69 -17.37 19.22
CA TRP A 20 -0.22 -17.65 20.31
C TRP A 20 0.40 -18.70 21.24
N ALA A 21 0.64 -18.32 22.49
CA ALA A 21 1.00 -19.25 23.55
C ALA A 21 -0.25 -19.56 24.39
N GLU A 22 -0.62 -20.83 24.49
CA GLU A 22 -1.77 -21.32 25.24
C GLU A 22 -1.29 -22.01 26.52
N GLU A 23 -1.84 -21.60 27.65
CA GLU A 23 -1.60 -22.16 28.97
C GLU A 23 -2.66 -23.22 29.32
N ALA A 24 -2.38 -24.02 30.36
CA ALA A 24 -3.19 -25.19 30.71
C ALA A 24 -4.59 -24.83 31.26
N ASP A 25 -4.83 -23.57 31.61
CA ASP A 25 -6.09 -23.03 32.10
C ASP A 25 -6.96 -22.41 30.99
N GLY A 26 -6.54 -22.51 29.73
CA GLY A 26 -7.24 -21.88 28.59
C GLY A 26 -6.98 -20.39 28.45
N THR A 27 -6.11 -19.80 29.28
CA THR A 27 -5.61 -18.46 29.02
C THR A 27 -4.42 -18.54 28.07
N GLY A 28 -4.20 -17.47 27.31
CA GLY A 28 -3.09 -17.41 26.38
C GLY A 28 -2.60 -16.00 26.15
N SER A 29 -1.41 -15.88 25.55
CA SER A 29 -0.91 -14.60 25.07
C SER A 29 -0.79 -14.63 23.56
N ILE A 30 -1.29 -13.59 22.92
CA ILE A 30 -1.27 -13.41 21.48
C ILE A 30 -0.39 -12.22 21.15
N PHE A 31 0.62 -12.46 20.32
CA PHE A 31 1.54 -11.44 19.84
C PHE A 31 1.30 -11.23 18.35
N LEU A 32 1.05 -9.97 18.00
CA LEU A 32 0.83 -9.51 16.65
C LEU A 32 2.02 -8.65 16.24
N GLY A 33 2.90 -9.22 15.43
CA GLY A 33 4.01 -8.48 14.82
C GLY A 33 3.52 -7.70 13.61
N GLN A 34 3.42 -6.38 13.72
CA GLN A 34 3.11 -5.52 12.58
C GLN A 34 4.36 -5.22 11.75
N THR A 35 4.17 -5.00 10.45
CA THR A 35 5.24 -4.60 9.49
C THR A 35 5.92 -3.27 9.82
N ASN A 36 5.32 -2.44 10.68
CA ASN A 36 5.88 -1.17 11.16
C ASN A 36 6.75 -1.32 12.43
N GLY A 37 7.00 -2.54 12.91
CA GLY A 37 7.87 -2.82 14.07
C GLY A 37 7.20 -2.70 15.43
N ALA A 38 5.90 -2.37 15.49
CA ALA A 38 5.13 -2.41 16.73
C ALA A 38 4.56 -3.81 16.97
N THR A 39 4.90 -4.41 18.12
CA THR A 39 4.31 -5.69 18.56
C THR A 39 3.14 -5.38 19.48
N LEU A 40 1.93 -5.77 19.07
CA LEU A 40 0.75 -5.70 19.94
C LEU A 40 0.65 -7.02 20.72
N LYS A 41 0.51 -6.93 22.03
CA LYS A 41 0.33 -8.08 22.91
C LYS A 41 -1.08 -8.06 23.49
N PHE A 42 -1.79 -9.16 23.30
CA PHE A 42 -3.13 -9.39 23.84
C PHE A 42 -3.09 -10.57 24.80
N SER A 43 -3.89 -10.48 25.86
CA SER A 43 -4.31 -11.63 26.64
C SER A 43 -5.51 -12.25 25.94
N ALA A 44 -5.49 -13.56 25.77
CA ALA A 44 -6.53 -14.34 25.12
C ALA A 44 -7.22 -15.21 26.18
N ARG A 45 -8.55 -15.18 26.23
CA ARG A 45 -9.35 -16.04 27.11
C ARG A 45 -10.48 -16.68 26.30
N PHE A 46 -10.62 -18.00 26.38
CA PHE A 46 -11.79 -18.67 25.82
C PHE A 46 -13.05 -18.24 26.54
N ASP A 47 -14.11 -18.01 25.78
CA ASP A 47 -15.44 -17.80 26.35
C ASP A 47 -15.91 -19.11 27.00
N GLU A 48 -16.40 -19.02 28.24
CA GLU A 48 -16.90 -20.16 29.00
C GLU A 48 -18.20 -20.72 28.38
N ASP A 49 -18.97 -19.86 27.69
CA ASP A 49 -20.22 -20.22 27.04
C ASP A 49 -20.04 -20.65 25.57
N ASN A 50 -18.92 -20.26 24.94
CA ASN A 50 -18.63 -20.61 23.55
C ASN A 50 -17.13 -20.89 23.32
N ALA A 51 -16.78 -22.19 23.33
CA ALA A 51 -15.40 -22.65 23.12
C ALA A 51 -14.79 -22.25 21.75
N SER A 52 -15.61 -21.78 20.81
CA SER A 52 -15.14 -21.29 19.51
C SER A 52 -14.76 -19.81 19.55
N GLN A 53 -15.07 -19.10 20.62
CA GLN A 53 -14.82 -17.66 20.76
C GLN A 53 -13.70 -17.41 21.77
N VAL A 54 -12.74 -16.56 21.39
CA VAL A 54 -11.62 -16.16 22.22
C VAL A 54 -11.64 -14.64 22.35
N HIS A 55 -11.72 -14.15 23.57
CA HIS A 55 -11.71 -12.72 23.86
C HIS A 55 -10.28 -12.21 23.91
N LEU A 56 -10.06 -11.07 23.27
CA LEU A 56 -8.77 -10.36 23.25
C LEU A 56 -8.84 -9.17 24.20
N ASP A 57 -7.96 -9.17 25.19
CA ASP A 57 -7.88 -8.11 26.20
C ASP A 57 -6.47 -7.50 26.22
N ILE A 58 -6.36 -6.19 26.47
CA ILE A 58 -5.09 -5.50 26.71
C ILE A 58 -5.04 -5.06 28.16
N VAL A 59 -3.86 -5.14 28.78
CA VAL A 59 -3.63 -4.56 30.11
C VAL A 59 -3.50 -3.05 29.94
N ASN A 60 -4.46 -2.30 30.47
CA ASN A 60 -4.41 -0.84 30.45
C ASN A 60 -3.35 -0.36 31.46
N ALA A 61 -2.27 0.26 30.96
CA ALA A 61 -1.09 0.63 31.76
C ALA A 61 -1.40 1.62 32.89
N ASP A 62 -2.49 2.39 32.79
CA ASP A 62 -2.85 3.42 33.76
C ASP A 62 -3.76 2.91 34.90
N ARG A 63 -4.45 1.79 34.70
CA ARG A 63 -5.40 1.22 35.69
C ARG A 63 -5.10 -0.21 36.14
N GLY A 64 -4.30 -0.96 35.39
CA GLY A 64 -4.06 -2.39 35.66
C GLY A 64 -5.24 -3.29 35.33
N ASP A 65 -6.33 -2.74 34.80
CA ASP A 65 -7.52 -3.48 34.38
C ASP A 65 -7.35 -4.04 32.96
N LEU A 66 -7.96 -5.20 32.71
CA LEU A 66 -8.07 -5.80 31.38
C LEU A 66 -9.18 -5.08 30.60
N GLU A 67 -8.81 -4.45 29.49
CA GLU A 67 -9.75 -3.82 28.57
C GLU A 67 -10.00 -4.74 27.39
N HIS A 68 -11.26 -5.09 27.16
CA HIS A 68 -11.67 -5.89 26.02
C HIS A 68 -11.54 -5.07 24.73
N VAL A 69 -10.78 -5.59 23.78
CA VAL A 69 -10.43 -4.88 22.53
C VAL A 69 -10.86 -5.61 21.27
N GLY A 70 -11.35 -6.85 21.38
CA GLY A 70 -11.85 -7.61 20.25
C GLY A 70 -11.98 -9.09 20.52
N SER A 71 -12.27 -9.86 19.47
CA SER A 71 -12.48 -11.30 19.55
C SER A 71 -11.85 -12.05 18.38
N LEU A 72 -11.49 -13.30 18.64
CA LEU A 72 -11.20 -14.31 17.63
C LEU A 72 -12.32 -15.34 17.64
N GLU A 73 -12.74 -15.74 16.46
CA GLU A 73 -13.69 -16.83 16.24
C GLU A 73 -12.96 -17.96 15.53
N LEU A 74 -12.84 -19.10 16.21
CA LEU A 74 -12.22 -20.32 15.71
C LEU A 74 -13.23 -21.08 14.84
N LEU A 75 -13.03 -20.98 13.53
CA LEU A 75 -13.86 -21.66 12.53
C LEU A 75 -13.35 -23.09 12.29
N THR A 76 -12.06 -23.33 12.49
CA THR A 76 -11.44 -24.65 12.44
C THR A 76 -10.55 -24.84 13.65
N HIS A 77 -10.81 -25.92 14.40
CA HIS A 77 -10.03 -26.32 15.58
C HIS A 77 -9.68 -27.79 15.47
N ILE A 78 -8.45 -28.07 15.05
CA ILE A 78 -7.88 -29.42 14.98
C ILE A 78 -6.60 -29.41 15.81
N GLN A 79 -6.19 -30.57 16.35
CA GLN A 79 -5.05 -30.67 17.27
C GLN A 79 -3.79 -29.94 16.81
N SER A 80 -3.49 -29.84 15.52
CA SER A 80 -2.27 -29.18 15.00
C SER A 80 -2.50 -27.89 14.24
N PHE A 81 -3.75 -27.47 14.04
CA PHE A 81 -4.10 -26.33 13.18
C PHE A 81 -5.34 -25.61 13.69
N ARG A 82 -5.26 -24.28 13.77
CA ARG A 82 -6.40 -23.42 14.06
C ARG A 82 -6.48 -22.34 13.00
N ALA A 83 -7.69 -22.12 12.50
CA ALA A 83 -7.98 -21.02 11.61
C ALA A 83 -9.33 -20.41 11.95
N GLY A 84 -9.48 -19.14 11.62
CA GLY A 84 -10.64 -18.39 12.06
C GLY A 84 -10.64 -16.97 11.59
N THR A 85 -11.58 -16.22 12.14
CA THR A 85 -11.72 -14.79 11.92
C THR A 85 -11.35 -14.02 13.16
N TRP A 86 -10.89 -12.80 12.96
CA TRP A 86 -10.58 -11.88 14.05
C TRP A 86 -11.30 -10.56 13.82
N SER A 87 -11.69 -9.91 14.90
CA SER A 87 -12.28 -8.58 14.88
C SER A 87 -11.80 -7.78 16.09
N LEU A 88 -11.59 -6.49 15.93
CA LEU A 88 -11.23 -5.54 16.98
C LEU A 88 -12.28 -4.44 17.08
N ASN A 89 -12.39 -3.82 18.26
CA ASN A 89 -13.32 -2.72 18.53
C ASN A 89 -13.05 -1.46 17.69
N ASP A 90 -11.85 -1.35 17.10
CA ASP A 90 -11.50 -0.29 16.15
C ASP A 90 -12.03 -0.55 14.73
N GLY A 91 -12.80 -1.62 14.53
CA GLY A 91 -13.34 -2.05 13.24
C GLY A 91 -12.35 -2.84 12.37
N SER A 92 -11.14 -3.12 12.87
CA SER A 92 -10.19 -3.98 12.17
C SER A 92 -10.68 -5.43 12.21
N ALA A 93 -10.62 -6.13 11.08
CA ALA A 93 -11.03 -7.53 11.01
C ALA A 93 -10.26 -8.27 9.91
N GLY A 94 -10.33 -9.60 9.95
CA GLY A 94 -9.76 -10.44 8.92
C GLY A 94 -9.74 -11.91 9.31
N THR A 95 -8.81 -12.65 8.73
CA THR A 95 -8.63 -14.09 8.96
C THR A 95 -7.27 -14.38 9.58
N PHE A 96 -7.16 -15.50 10.28
CA PHE A 96 -5.89 -15.97 10.78
C PHE A 96 -5.74 -17.48 10.58
N GLU A 97 -4.50 -17.91 10.47
CA GLU A 97 -4.11 -19.31 10.47
C GLU A 97 -2.92 -19.49 11.43
N VAL A 98 -2.97 -20.52 12.27
CA VAL A 98 -1.87 -20.89 13.16
C VAL A 98 -1.68 -22.39 13.22
N VAL A 99 -0.43 -22.82 13.27
CA VAL A 99 -0.01 -24.22 13.33
C VAL A 99 0.78 -24.43 14.63
N ILE A 100 0.64 -25.60 15.27
CA ILE A 100 1.50 -25.95 16.42
C ILE A 100 2.95 -26.03 15.96
N LYS A 101 3.83 -25.27 16.62
CA LYS A 101 5.27 -25.47 16.52
C LYS A 101 5.71 -26.31 17.71
N GLU A 102 5.77 -27.63 17.55
CA GLU A 102 6.44 -28.49 18.54
C GLU A 102 7.94 -28.18 18.51
N ILE A 103 8.39 -27.32 19.42
CA ILE A 103 9.80 -27.08 19.67
C ILE A 103 10.33 -28.31 20.43
N GLY A 104 10.70 -29.38 19.71
CA GLY A 104 11.49 -30.46 20.33
C GLY A 104 11.37 -31.90 19.81
N ARG A 105 10.57 -32.24 18.79
CA ARG A 105 10.63 -33.59 18.20
C ARG A 105 10.52 -33.57 16.68
N ALA A 106 11.66 -33.75 16.02
CA ALA A 106 11.69 -34.23 14.66
C ALA A 106 11.24 -35.70 14.65
N THR A 107 9.95 -35.96 14.44
CA THR A 107 9.49 -37.28 13.98
C THR A 107 9.32 -37.22 12.47
N ALA A 108 10.37 -37.66 11.78
CA ALA A 108 10.30 -38.02 10.38
C ALA A 108 9.44 -39.29 10.23
N THR A 109 8.29 -39.19 9.58
CA THR A 109 7.97 -40.06 8.44
C THR A 109 6.85 -39.46 7.59
N PRO A 110 6.90 -39.65 6.25
CA PRO A 110 6.17 -38.83 5.29
C PRO A 110 4.89 -39.50 4.82
N ASN A 111 3.83 -38.71 4.66
CA ASN A 111 2.85 -38.95 3.61
C ASN A 111 2.44 -37.59 3.00
N PRO A 112 3.01 -37.18 1.84
CA PRO A 112 2.79 -35.84 1.27
C PRO A 112 1.43 -35.65 0.58
N LEU A 113 0.53 -36.63 0.62
CA LEU A 113 -0.66 -36.68 -0.25
C LEU A 113 -2.03 -36.70 0.46
N GLU A 114 -2.10 -36.63 1.79
CA GLU A 114 -3.39 -36.74 2.54
C GLU A 114 -3.68 -35.61 3.54
N ARG A 115 -2.91 -34.52 3.54
CA ARG A 115 -3.35 -33.28 4.22
C ARG A 115 -3.68 -32.26 3.18
N SER A 116 -4.96 -32.20 2.79
CA SER A 116 -5.55 -31.02 2.17
C SER A 116 -5.46 -29.87 3.19
N GLN A 117 -4.26 -29.32 3.37
CA GLN A 117 -4.10 -27.98 3.90
C GLN A 117 -4.89 -27.09 2.95
N VAL A 118 -5.99 -26.51 3.43
CA VAL A 118 -6.70 -25.54 2.61
C VAL A 118 -5.77 -24.35 2.47
N GLN A 119 -5.14 -24.22 1.30
CA GLN A 119 -4.21 -23.16 1.02
C GLN A 119 -5.03 -21.90 0.71
N ILE A 120 -4.76 -20.82 1.44
CA ILE A 120 -5.33 -19.51 1.14
C ILE A 120 -4.41 -18.82 0.14
N ALA A 121 -4.91 -18.59 -1.06
CA ALA A 121 -4.23 -17.83 -2.08
C ALA A 121 -4.38 -16.33 -1.79
N ASN A 122 -3.26 -15.62 -1.74
CA ASN A 122 -3.19 -14.18 -1.55
C ASN A 122 -2.52 -13.54 -2.76
N LYS A 123 -3.09 -12.45 -3.28
CA LYS A 123 -2.52 -11.67 -4.37
C LYS A 123 -2.57 -10.19 -4.05
N ASP A 124 -1.39 -9.59 -3.99
CA ASP A 124 -1.22 -8.15 -3.84
C ASP A 124 -0.80 -7.52 -5.17
N VAL A 125 -1.51 -6.48 -5.59
CA VAL A 125 -1.21 -5.72 -6.80
C VAL A 125 -1.04 -4.26 -6.44
N PRO A 126 0.17 -3.68 -6.60
CA PRO A 126 0.37 -2.25 -6.37
C PRO A 126 -0.35 -1.43 -7.43
N LEU A 127 -1.07 -0.40 -7.00
CA LEU A 127 -1.74 0.57 -7.84
C LEU A 127 -0.86 1.79 -8.05
N GLY A 128 -0.83 2.27 -9.30
CA GLY A 128 -0.22 3.54 -9.63
C GLY A 128 -1.00 4.72 -9.06
N ALA A 129 -0.53 5.94 -9.36
CA ALA A 129 -1.19 7.14 -8.86
C ALA A 129 -2.63 7.25 -9.38
N ILE A 130 -3.59 7.29 -8.47
CA ILE A 130 -5.02 7.17 -8.76
C ILE A 130 -5.78 8.43 -8.33
N THR A 131 -6.74 8.86 -9.14
CA THR A 131 -7.63 9.97 -8.79
C THR A 131 -9.07 9.47 -8.87
N ILE A 132 -9.76 9.52 -7.73
CA ILE A 132 -11.11 9.01 -7.56
C ILE A 132 -11.99 10.18 -7.12
N TYR A 133 -13.10 10.34 -7.83
CA TYR A 133 -14.16 11.26 -7.44
C TYR A 133 -15.29 10.51 -6.75
N ARG A 134 -16.14 11.25 -6.06
CA ARG A 134 -17.29 10.69 -5.37
C ARG A 134 -18.16 9.79 -6.24
N SER A 135 -18.47 10.24 -7.46
CA SER A 135 -19.24 9.47 -8.45
C SER A 135 -18.56 8.17 -8.92
N ASP A 136 -17.24 8.08 -8.79
CA ASP A 136 -16.49 6.87 -9.14
C ASP A 136 -16.48 5.86 -7.98
N LEU A 137 -16.66 6.30 -6.72
CA LEU A 137 -16.75 5.40 -5.57
C LEU A 137 -17.95 4.46 -5.67
N ASP A 138 -19.11 4.95 -6.09
CA ASP A 138 -20.30 4.11 -6.31
C ASP A 138 -20.05 3.04 -7.36
N ARG A 139 -19.30 3.38 -8.42
CA ARG A 139 -18.89 2.42 -9.48
C ARG A 139 -17.89 1.40 -8.97
N ILE A 140 -16.95 1.81 -8.13
CA ILE A 140 -15.96 0.91 -7.51
C ILE A 140 -16.66 -0.07 -6.56
N ILE A 141 -17.59 0.42 -5.73
CA ILE A 141 -18.42 -0.41 -4.85
C ILE A 141 -19.18 -1.46 -5.67
N ALA A 142 -19.92 -1.03 -6.70
CA ALA A 142 -20.70 -1.94 -7.53
C ALA A 142 -19.82 -2.98 -8.24
N GLU A 143 -18.63 -2.60 -8.71
CA GLU A 143 -17.68 -3.55 -9.31
C GLU A 143 -17.16 -4.55 -8.26
N LEU A 144 -16.83 -4.11 -7.05
CA LEU A 144 -16.37 -4.98 -5.96
C LEU A 144 -17.45 -5.98 -5.53
N GLU A 145 -18.70 -5.53 -5.41
CA GLU A 145 -19.86 -6.38 -5.10
C GLU A 145 -20.09 -7.44 -6.20
N SER A 146 -19.84 -7.10 -7.47
CA SER A 146 -20.04 -8.01 -8.60
C SER A 146 -19.16 -9.26 -8.61
N TYR A 147 -18.11 -9.31 -7.79
CA TYR A 147 -17.21 -10.46 -7.69
C TYR A 147 -17.72 -11.56 -6.75
N PHE A 148 -18.79 -11.30 -6.02
CA PHE A 148 -19.39 -12.22 -5.07
C PHE A 148 -20.77 -12.67 -5.56
N ASP A 149 -21.08 -13.95 -5.35
CA ASP A 149 -22.38 -14.52 -5.72
C ASP A 149 -23.48 -14.17 -4.70
N GLU A 150 -23.07 -13.88 -3.46
CA GLU A 150 -23.94 -13.49 -2.35
C GLU A 150 -23.90 -11.98 -2.10
N PRO A 151 -24.97 -11.39 -1.53
CA PRO A 151 -24.98 -9.99 -1.13
C PRO A 151 -23.89 -9.74 -0.07
N VAL A 152 -22.93 -8.89 -0.40
CA VAL A 152 -21.84 -8.47 0.48
C VAL A 152 -22.04 -7.02 0.91
N VAL A 153 -21.50 -6.67 2.07
CA VAL A 153 -21.58 -5.30 2.60
C VAL A 153 -20.18 -4.71 2.63
N PRO A 154 -19.87 -3.75 1.74
CA PRO A 154 -18.57 -3.09 1.73
C PRO A 154 -18.39 -2.21 2.98
N ILE A 155 -17.21 -2.32 3.60
CA ILE A 155 -16.80 -1.53 4.76
C ILE A 155 -15.78 -0.49 4.31
N PHE A 156 -16.05 0.76 4.64
CA PHE A 156 -15.20 1.91 4.37
C PHE A 156 -14.42 2.27 5.62
N ARG A 157 -13.10 2.30 5.51
CA ARG A 157 -12.19 2.86 6.51
C ARG A 157 -11.56 4.11 5.92
N ALA A 158 -11.99 5.28 6.39
CA ALA A 158 -11.51 6.56 5.91
C ALA A 158 -10.70 7.27 7.00
N LYS A 159 -9.55 7.83 6.62
CA LYS A 159 -8.75 8.72 7.47
C LYS A 159 -9.10 10.17 7.19
N GLU A 160 -9.82 10.77 8.12
CA GLU A 160 -10.32 12.14 8.08
C GLU A 160 -9.49 12.99 9.05
N GLY A 161 -8.48 13.68 8.53
CA GLY A 161 -7.50 14.36 9.38
C GLY A 161 -6.69 13.38 10.22
N ASP A 162 -6.89 13.40 11.53
CA ASP A 162 -6.27 12.49 12.51
C ASP A 162 -7.22 11.40 13.02
N GLN A 163 -8.49 11.43 12.62
CA GLN A 163 -9.47 10.41 13.00
C GLN A 163 -9.62 9.33 11.91
N VAL A 164 -9.85 8.10 12.35
CA VAL A 164 -10.12 6.96 11.48
C VAL A 164 -11.57 6.52 11.72
N THR A 165 -12.38 6.55 10.68
CA THR A 165 -13.78 6.13 10.73
C THR A 165 -13.96 4.85 9.93
N ALA A 166 -14.52 3.81 10.55
CA ALA A 166 -14.89 2.55 9.89
C ALA A 166 -16.42 2.40 9.91
N ARG A 167 -17.06 2.39 8.73
CA ARG A 167 -18.52 2.28 8.58
C ARG A 167 -18.91 1.51 7.32
N ASN A 168 -20.16 1.10 7.24
CA ASN A 168 -20.74 0.61 5.98
C ASN A 168 -20.56 1.66 4.88
N ALA A 169 -20.20 1.24 3.67
CA ALA A 169 -19.97 2.11 2.53
C ALA A 169 -21.16 3.04 2.24
N ALA A 170 -22.38 2.49 2.16
CA ALA A 170 -23.58 3.29 1.90
C ALA A 170 -23.85 4.31 3.02
N GLU A 171 -23.67 3.91 4.28
CA GLU A 171 -23.85 4.81 5.43
C GLU A 171 -22.79 5.93 5.44
N TYR A 172 -21.53 5.58 5.18
CA TYR A 172 -20.43 6.54 5.08
C TYR A 172 -20.68 7.53 3.95
N LEU A 173 -21.11 7.02 2.80
CA LEU A 173 -21.36 7.83 1.62
C LEU A 173 -22.59 8.75 1.80
N ASN A 174 -23.60 8.36 2.58
CA ASN A 174 -24.80 9.17 2.85
C ASN A 174 -24.63 10.21 3.96
N ARG A 175 -23.45 10.31 4.57
CA ARG A 175 -23.13 11.31 5.60
C ARG A 175 -23.12 12.72 5.01
N GLY A 176 -23.71 13.69 5.72
CA GLY A 176 -23.77 15.09 5.29
C GLY A 176 -22.50 15.91 5.57
N ASP A 177 -21.59 15.39 6.40
CA ASP A 177 -20.36 16.03 6.89
C ASP A 177 -19.10 15.34 6.33
N LEU A 178 -19.10 15.04 5.03
CA LEU A 178 -17.93 14.43 4.38
C LEU A 178 -16.83 15.48 4.12
N PRO A 179 -15.56 15.17 4.37
CA PRO A 179 -14.46 16.09 4.07
C PRO A 179 -14.21 16.19 2.56
N ASP A 180 -13.81 17.35 2.06
CA ASP A 180 -13.54 17.59 0.62
C ASP A 180 -12.54 16.59 0.01
N LYS A 181 -11.54 16.18 0.80
CA LYS A 181 -10.47 15.26 0.39
C LYS A 181 -10.12 14.29 1.51
N LEU A 182 -10.00 13.01 1.17
CA LEU A 182 -9.45 11.98 2.06
C LEU A 182 -7.94 11.79 1.84
N LYS A 183 -7.22 11.56 2.94
CA LYS A 183 -5.81 11.15 2.91
C LYS A 183 -5.67 9.66 2.65
N GLU A 184 -6.58 8.86 3.22
CA GLU A 184 -6.55 7.41 3.11
C GLU A 184 -7.98 6.88 3.11
N LEU A 185 -8.23 5.90 2.25
CA LEU A 185 -9.48 5.17 2.16
C LEU A 185 -9.15 3.69 1.90
N THR A 186 -9.61 2.82 2.78
CA THR A 186 -9.63 1.38 2.53
C THR A 186 -11.07 0.94 2.35
N ILE A 187 -11.32 0.21 1.27
CA ILE A 187 -12.60 -0.47 1.03
C ILE A 187 -12.36 -1.96 1.20
N ALA A 188 -13.00 -2.55 2.19
CA ALA A 188 -12.93 -3.97 2.50
C ALA A 188 -14.27 -4.63 2.17
N VAL A 189 -14.24 -5.73 1.43
CA VAL A 189 -15.42 -6.55 1.13
C VAL A 189 -15.10 -7.98 1.49
N GLU A 190 -15.97 -8.59 2.30
CA GLU A 190 -15.83 -9.97 2.71
C GLU A 190 -17.09 -10.78 2.45
N SER A 191 -16.91 -12.05 2.10
CA SER A 191 -17.98 -13.02 1.90
C SER A 191 -17.56 -14.39 2.43
N SER A 192 -18.54 -15.19 2.83
CA SER A 192 -18.28 -16.58 3.20
C SER A 192 -18.02 -17.43 1.96
N ALA A 193 -17.15 -18.41 2.09
CA ALA A 193 -16.77 -19.37 1.05
C ALA A 193 -17.02 -20.80 1.54
N ALA A 194 -16.75 -21.78 0.67
CA ALA A 194 -16.85 -23.18 1.04
C ALA A 194 -15.96 -23.50 2.26
N HIS A 195 -16.45 -24.41 3.12
CA HIS A 195 -15.75 -24.88 4.32
C HIS A 195 -15.49 -23.82 5.40
N GLY A 196 -16.30 -22.75 5.45
CA GLY A 196 -16.24 -21.72 6.50
C GLY A 196 -15.09 -20.73 6.35
N LEU A 197 -14.36 -20.77 5.22
CA LEU A 197 -13.33 -19.79 4.91
C LEU A 197 -13.96 -18.54 4.29
N LYS A 198 -13.24 -17.41 4.26
CA LYS A 198 -13.74 -16.17 3.67
C LYS A 198 -13.00 -15.80 2.39
N LYS A 199 -13.73 -15.19 1.46
CA LYS A 199 -13.19 -14.42 0.35
C LYS A 199 -13.10 -12.97 0.78
N VAL A 200 -11.93 -12.35 0.63
CA VAL A 200 -11.70 -10.96 1.06
C VAL A 200 -11.05 -10.17 -0.06
N ILE A 201 -11.58 -8.98 -0.31
CA ILE A 201 -10.98 -7.99 -1.21
C ILE A 201 -10.76 -6.70 -0.42
N ASN A 202 -9.52 -6.24 -0.38
CA ASN A 202 -9.13 -4.96 0.22
C ASN A 202 -8.55 -4.06 -0.86
N LEU A 203 -9.14 -2.88 -1.01
CA LEU A 203 -8.63 -1.80 -1.84
C LEU A 203 -8.15 -0.67 -0.93
N THR A 204 -6.84 -0.48 -0.82
CA THR A 204 -6.25 0.62 -0.03
C THR A 204 -5.78 1.73 -0.94
N LEU A 205 -6.29 2.93 -0.70
CA LEU A 205 -5.98 4.14 -1.43
C LEU A 205 -5.38 5.13 -0.44
N SER A 206 -4.12 5.47 -0.61
CA SER A 206 -3.40 6.37 0.30
C SER A 206 -2.70 7.48 -0.47
N ASP A 207 -2.70 8.69 0.09
CA ASP A 207 -1.97 9.85 -0.43
C ASP A 207 -0.44 9.66 -0.22
N ASP A 208 -0.06 9.18 0.96
CA ASP A 208 1.34 9.06 1.40
C ASP A 208 1.96 7.70 1.08
N LEU A 209 1.18 6.62 1.24
CA LEU A 209 1.61 5.24 1.00
C LEU A 209 1.21 4.77 -0.40
N GLU A 210 1.87 3.72 -0.90
CA GLU A 210 1.49 3.09 -2.15
C GLU A 210 0.07 2.51 -2.03
N SER A 211 -0.78 2.84 -3.00
CA SER A 211 -2.13 2.28 -3.05
C SER A 211 -2.03 0.83 -3.51
N ASN A 212 -2.82 -0.07 -2.96
CA ASN A 212 -2.74 -1.50 -3.28
C ASN A 212 -4.12 -2.14 -3.38
N ILE A 213 -4.18 -3.21 -4.16
CA ILE A 213 -5.25 -4.20 -4.13
C ILE A 213 -4.68 -5.42 -3.41
N SER A 214 -5.44 -5.96 -2.47
CA SER A 214 -5.14 -7.24 -1.84
C SER A 214 -6.38 -8.14 -1.96
N VAL A 215 -6.22 -9.31 -2.56
CA VAL A 215 -7.28 -10.31 -2.72
C VAL A 215 -6.86 -11.60 -2.04
N SER A 216 -7.75 -12.16 -1.22
CA SER A 216 -7.51 -13.39 -0.46
C SER A 216 -8.69 -14.36 -0.62
N SER A 217 -8.40 -15.61 -0.95
CA SER A 217 -9.42 -16.66 -1.09
C SER A 217 -8.83 -18.06 -0.95
N PRO A 218 -9.62 -19.07 -0.55
CA PRO A 218 -9.26 -20.48 -0.69
C PRO A 218 -9.12 -20.95 -2.16
N ASP A 219 -9.69 -20.19 -3.11
CA ASP A 219 -9.65 -20.51 -4.53
C ASP A 219 -8.62 -19.61 -5.25
N GLU A 220 -7.48 -20.21 -5.63
CA GLU A 220 -6.39 -19.51 -6.32
C GLU A 220 -6.82 -18.93 -7.67
N LEU A 221 -7.66 -19.64 -8.42
CA LEU A 221 -8.13 -19.19 -9.73
C LEU A 221 -9.03 -17.97 -9.59
N TRP A 222 -9.91 -17.98 -8.58
CA TRP A 222 -10.74 -16.82 -8.25
C TRP A 222 -9.88 -15.64 -7.81
N THR A 223 -8.89 -15.86 -6.92
CA THR A 223 -7.99 -14.80 -6.45
C THR A 223 -7.26 -14.11 -7.60
N GLU A 224 -6.64 -14.88 -8.50
CA GLU A 224 -5.89 -14.32 -9.64
C GLU A 224 -6.81 -13.59 -10.62
N ALA A 225 -7.98 -14.18 -10.92
CA ALA A 225 -8.94 -13.59 -11.85
C ALA A 225 -9.52 -12.26 -11.33
N VAL A 226 -9.90 -12.21 -10.05
CA VAL A 226 -10.42 -11.00 -9.40
C VAL A 226 -9.33 -9.93 -9.31
N ALA A 227 -8.12 -10.30 -8.88
CA ALA A 227 -7.01 -9.34 -8.81
C ALA A 227 -6.69 -8.73 -10.18
N HIS A 228 -6.66 -9.55 -11.24
CA HIS A 228 -6.44 -9.04 -12.60
C HIS A 228 -7.58 -8.15 -13.07
N ARG A 229 -8.84 -8.58 -12.91
CA ARG A 229 -10.00 -7.83 -13.40
C ARG A 229 -10.17 -6.51 -12.66
N LEU A 230 -10.00 -6.51 -11.34
CA LEU A 230 -10.05 -5.30 -10.52
C LEU A 230 -8.90 -4.34 -10.86
N ASN A 231 -7.70 -4.85 -11.09
CA ASN A 231 -6.58 -4.03 -11.56
C ASN A 231 -6.89 -3.38 -12.93
N SER A 232 -7.38 -4.15 -13.90
CA SER A 232 -7.77 -3.62 -15.22
C SER A 232 -8.89 -2.58 -15.12
N PHE A 233 -9.87 -2.79 -14.24
CA PHE A 233 -10.91 -1.81 -13.97
C PHE A 233 -10.35 -0.53 -13.34
N LEU A 234 -9.48 -0.65 -12.33
CA LEU A 234 -8.90 0.51 -11.65
C LEU A 234 -7.90 1.28 -12.51
N GLN A 235 -7.30 0.65 -13.51
CA GLN A 235 -6.41 1.33 -14.45
C GLN A 235 -7.06 2.52 -15.16
N GLN A 236 -8.39 2.50 -15.38
CA GLN A 236 -9.12 3.63 -15.98
C GLN A 236 -9.07 4.92 -15.12
N PHE A 237 -8.86 4.77 -13.80
CA PHE A 237 -8.75 5.87 -12.83
C PHE A 237 -7.30 6.23 -12.51
N THR A 238 -6.34 5.39 -12.92
CA THR A 238 -4.92 5.64 -12.70
C THR A 238 -4.34 6.52 -13.80
N SER A 239 -3.35 7.33 -13.42
CA SER A 239 -2.52 8.06 -14.37
C SER A 239 -1.20 7.32 -14.53
N THR A 240 -1.02 6.66 -15.68
CA THR A 240 0.19 5.89 -16.01
C THR A 240 1.46 6.71 -15.83
N PHE A 241 1.40 8.00 -16.21
CA PHE A 241 2.54 8.91 -16.09
C PHE A 241 2.87 9.26 -14.63
N THR A 242 1.85 9.59 -13.85
CA THR A 242 2.03 10.04 -12.47
C THR A 242 2.60 8.91 -11.60
N GLY A 243 2.18 7.67 -11.87
CA GLY A 243 2.79 6.46 -11.30
C GLY A 243 4.24 6.26 -11.77
N ALA A 244 4.52 6.40 -13.06
CA ALA A 244 5.88 6.25 -13.60
C ALA A 244 6.86 7.29 -13.06
N LEU A 245 6.46 8.57 -12.98
CA LEU A 245 7.26 9.67 -12.45
C LEU A 245 7.61 9.45 -10.98
N ARG A 246 6.68 8.95 -10.17
CA ARG A 246 6.96 8.67 -8.74
C ARG A 246 7.81 7.42 -8.56
N ARG A 247 7.59 6.37 -9.36
CA ARG A 247 8.38 5.13 -9.33
C ARG A 247 9.81 5.31 -9.82
N HIS A 248 10.04 6.20 -10.79
CA HIS A 248 11.34 6.41 -11.45
C HIS A 248 11.98 7.77 -11.17
N GLY A 249 11.35 8.65 -10.38
CA GLY A 249 11.88 10.00 -10.12
C GLY A 249 13.29 9.99 -9.51
N LEU A 250 13.58 9.00 -8.65
CA LEU A 250 14.92 8.79 -8.11
C LEU A 250 15.91 8.33 -9.21
N ASN A 251 15.46 7.47 -10.13
CA ASN A 251 16.27 7.00 -11.25
C ASN A 251 16.59 8.12 -12.24
N ILE A 252 15.69 9.10 -12.42
CA ILE A 252 15.95 10.29 -13.26
C ILE A 252 17.13 11.08 -12.69
N ASN A 253 17.21 11.24 -11.36
CA ASN A 253 18.37 11.87 -10.73
C ASN A 253 19.65 11.06 -10.97
N THR A 254 19.61 9.73 -10.88
CA THR A 254 20.76 8.89 -11.20
C THR A 254 21.22 9.05 -12.66
N VAL A 255 20.29 9.10 -13.61
CA VAL A 255 20.61 9.33 -15.02
C VAL A 255 21.21 10.72 -15.24
N LEU A 256 20.63 11.77 -14.65
CA LEU A 256 21.19 13.13 -14.71
C LEU A 256 22.61 13.19 -14.15
N LEU A 257 22.89 12.45 -13.07
CA LEU A 257 24.23 12.38 -12.48
C LEU A 257 25.22 11.70 -13.42
N ILE A 258 24.82 10.59 -14.05
CA ILE A 258 25.66 9.86 -15.01
C ILE A 258 25.97 10.74 -16.23
N VAL A 259 24.95 11.41 -16.79
CA VAL A 259 25.13 12.35 -17.91
C VAL A 259 26.09 13.48 -17.53
N LEU A 260 25.92 14.07 -16.34
CA LEU A 260 26.85 15.08 -15.84
C LEU A 260 28.28 14.55 -15.77
N LEU A 261 28.47 13.35 -15.22
CA LEU A 261 29.80 12.75 -15.01
C LEU A 261 30.52 12.44 -16.33
N ILE A 262 29.76 12.02 -17.36
CA ILE A 262 30.28 11.80 -18.72
C ILE A 262 30.68 13.13 -19.38
N MET A 263 29.88 14.18 -19.18
CA MET A 263 30.07 15.50 -19.82
C MET A 263 31.17 16.33 -19.15
N LEU A 264 31.36 16.18 -17.84
CA LEU A 264 32.28 17.00 -17.03
C LEU A 264 33.75 17.10 -17.52
N PRO A 265 34.38 16.07 -18.13
CA PRO A 265 35.78 16.13 -18.56
C PRO A 265 36.04 17.10 -19.72
N GLU A 266 35.03 17.37 -20.55
CA GLU A 266 35.19 18.09 -21.82
C GLU A 266 35.18 19.62 -21.65
N PHE A 267 34.73 20.12 -20.49
CA PHE A 267 34.56 21.55 -20.22
C PHE A 267 35.73 22.17 -19.45
N GLU A 268 35.86 23.50 -19.49
CA GLU A 268 36.82 24.23 -18.65
C GLU A 268 36.34 24.39 -17.19
N PHE A 269 37.23 24.81 -16.28
CA PHE A 269 36.93 24.83 -14.84
C PHE A 269 35.67 25.63 -14.47
N LEU A 270 35.47 26.82 -15.07
CA LEU A 270 34.30 27.66 -14.81
C LEU A 270 33.01 27.06 -15.38
N GLU A 271 33.07 26.48 -16.57
CA GLU A 271 31.95 25.81 -17.22
C GLU A 271 31.51 24.57 -16.45
N ARG A 272 32.47 23.78 -15.94
CA ARG A 272 32.20 22.63 -15.06
C ARG A 272 31.39 23.03 -13.84
N ILE A 273 31.74 24.15 -13.20
CA ILE A 273 31.00 24.65 -12.02
C ILE A 273 29.57 25.01 -12.41
N LEU A 274 29.38 25.72 -13.53
CA LEU A 274 28.06 26.20 -13.96
C LEU A 274 27.14 25.04 -14.36
N ILE A 275 27.64 24.07 -15.14
CA ILE A 275 26.89 22.87 -15.56
C ILE A 275 26.55 21.99 -14.35
N THR A 276 27.49 21.84 -13.41
CA THR A 276 27.24 21.10 -12.16
C THR A 276 26.15 21.77 -11.34
N ALA A 277 26.22 23.10 -11.15
CA ALA A 277 25.23 23.85 -10.39
C ALA A 277 23.83 23.76 -11.03
N LEU A 278 23.74 23.87 -12.36
CA LEU A 278 22.49 23.72 -13.11
C LEU A 278 21.91 22.31 -12.94
N THR A 279 22.74 21.28 -13.05
CA THR A 279 22.29 19.89 -12.90
C THR A 279 21.80 19.61 -11.49
N VAL A 280 22.51 20.08 -10.46
CA VAL A 280 22.09 19.96 -9.06
C VAL A 280 20.77 20.71 -8.83
N CYS A 281 20.60 21.90 -9.41
CA CYS A 281 19.34 22.63 -9.36
C CYS A 281 18.19 21.83 -10.00
N LEU A 282 18.43 21.23 -11.17
CA LEU A 282 17.44 20.39 -11.85
C LEU A 282 17.07 19.14 -11.03
N MET A 283 18.06 18.46 -10.46
CA MET A 283 17.84 17.33 -9.55
C MET A 283 17.03 17.74 -8.33
N PHE A 284 17.27 18.94 -7.78
CA PHE A 284 16.51 19.46 -6.65
C PHE A 284 15.05 19.74 -7.04
N VAL A 285 14.80 20.28 -8.23
CA VAL A 285 13.44 20.48 -8.75
C VAL A 285 12.74 19.13 -8.93
N VAL A 286 13.39 18.13 -9.52
CA VAL A 286 12.85 16.77 -9.70
C VAL A 286 12.54 16.15 -8.33
N PHE A 287 13.47 16.21 -7.38
CA PHE A 287 13.29 15.72 -6.01
C PHE A 287 12.11 16.41 -5.31
N ARG A 288 12.00 17.74 -5.42
CA ARG A 288 10.91 18.49 -4.80
C ARG A 288 9.56 18.20 -5.45
N SER A 289 9.55 18.00 -6.77
CA SER A 289 8.37 17.66 -7.55
C SER A 289 7.81 16.28 -7.18
N HIS A 290 8.69 15.30 -6.92
CA HIS A 290 8.30 13.96 -6.47
C HIS A 290 7.46 14.00 -5.19
N LYS A 291 7.84 14.85 -4.23
CA LYS A 291 7.12 15.04 -2.96
C LYS A 291 5.75 15.73 -3.11
N LEU A 292 5.50 16.43 -4.22
CA LEU A 292 4.26 17.17 -4.46
C LEU A 292 3.17 16.35 -5.17
N VAL A 293 3.50 15.14 -5.64
CA VAL A 293 2.58 14.28 -6.39
C VAL A 293 2.03 13.18 -5.47
N PRO A 294 0.78 13.30 -4.98
CA PRO A 294 0.16 12.30 -4.09
C PRO A 294 -0.09 10.97 -4.80
N PHE A 295 -0.03 9.84 -4.09
CA PHE A 295 -0.34 8.51 -4.64
C PHE A 295 -1.83 8.34 -4.91
N ALA A 296 -2.69 8.76 -4.00
CA ALA A 296 -4.14 8.81 -4.21
C ALA A 296 -4.70 10.21 -4.00
N ARG A 297 -5.61 10.62 -4.87
CA ARG A 297 -6.48 11.78 -4.67
C ARG A 297 -7.90 11.31 -4.63
N ILE A 298 -8.50 11.33 -3.44
CA ILE A 298 -9.89 10.94 -3.24
C ILE A 298 -10.68 12.21 -2.91
N TYR A 299 -11.59 12.58 -3.80
CA TYR A 299 -12.46 13.74 -3.64
C TYR A 299 -13.87 13.29 -3.33
N LEU A 300 -14.42 13.70 -2.19
CA LEU A 300 -15.78 13.34 -1.78
C LEU A 300 -16.83 14.41 -2.13
N ASP A 301 -16.39 15.62 -2.45
CA ASP A 301 -17.25 16.72 -2.88
C ASP A 301 -17.98 16.37 -4.20
N PRO A 302 -19.33 16.30 -4.20
CA PRO A 302 -20.12 15.95 -5.37
C PRO A 302 -20.12 17.04 -6.46
N ASP A 303 -19.91 18.31 -6.10
CA ASP A 303 -19.96 19.45 -7.03
C ASP A 303 -18.61 19.71 -7.70
N ARG A 304 -17.57 18.93 -7.34
CA ARG A 304 -16.24 19.12 -7.86
C ARG A 304 -16.13 18.70 -9.32
N VAL A 305 -16.08 19.70 -10.21
CA VAL A 305 -15.90 19.50 -11.65
C VAL A 305 -14.60 18.76 -11.93
N ARG A 306 -14.70 17.63 -12.63
CA ARG A 306 -13.55 16.87 -13.16
C ARG A 306 -12.69 17.83 -14.00
N LYS A 307 -11.44 18.06 -13.63
CA LYS A 307 -10.53 18.91 -14.43
C LYS A 307 -9.92 18.04 -15.53
N PRO A 308 -10.35 18.17 -16.81
CA PRO A 308 -9.88 17.29 -17.88
C PRO A 308 -8.36 17.43 -18.14
N TYR A 309 -7.80 18.62 -17.87
CA TYR A 309 -6.41 18.95 -18.20
C TYR A 309 -5.36 18.47 -17.20
N SER A 310 -5.74 17.88 -16.06
CA SER A 310 -4.74 17.35 -15.11
C SER A 310 -4.04 16.09 -15.64
N LYS A 311 -4.59 15.44 -16.67
CA LYS A 311 -3.98 14.29 -17.35
C LYS A 311 -2.96 14.69 -18.43
N GLU A 312 -3.02 15.91 -18.96
CA GLU A 312 -2.19 16.37 -20.10
C GLU A 312 -1.09 17.38 -19.74
N LEU A 313 -1.21 18.08 -18.61
CA LEU A 313 -0.08 18.84 -18.03
C LEU A 313 1.27 18.09 -18.04
N PRO A 314 1.31 16.76 -17.81
CA PRO A 314 2.58 16.04 -17.77
C PRO A 314 3.22 15.76 -19.13
N SER A 315 2.46 15.65 -20.23
CA SER A 315 3.05 15.53 -21.58
C SER A 315 3.68 16.84 -22.01
N VAL A 316 3.12 17.98 -21.59
CA VAL A 316 3.70 19.31 -21.79
C VAL A 316 4.97 19.49 -20.96
N ILE A 317 5.00 19.02 -19.71
CA ILE A 317 6.23 19.06 -18.90
C ILE A 317 7.31 18.14 -19.46
N LEU A 318 6.96 16.93 -19.93
CA LEU A 318 7.93 16.04 -20.56
C LEU A 318 8.40 16.58 -21.90
N GLY A 319 7.49 17.16 -22.67
CA GLY A 319 7.78 17.90 -23.89
C GLY A 319 8.73 19.06 -23.60
N LEU A 320 8.48 19.85 -22.56
CA LEU A 320 9.36 20.93 -22.11
C LEU A 320 10.71 20.42 -21.61
N MET A 321 10.76 19.31 -20.88
CA MET A 321 12.02 18.71 -20.40
C MET A 321 12.83 18.11 -21.54
N ALA A 322 12.19 17.40 -22.47
CA ALA A 322 12.81 16.88 -23.67
C ALA A 322 13.25 18.01 -24.62
N THR A 323 12.45 19.07 -24.74
CA THR A 323 12.80 20.27 -25.50
C THR A 323 13.92 21.04 -24.81
N ALA A 324 13.96 21.12 -23.48
CA ALA A 324 15.04 21.75 -22.74
C ALA A 324 16.34 20.95 -22.85
N LEU A 325 16.27 19.62 -22.80
CA LEU A 325 17.41 18.74 -23.06
C LEU A 325 17.89 18.87 -24.51
N ALA A 326 16.96 18.85 -25.47
CA ALA A 326 17.27 19.00 -26.89
C ALA A 326 17.83 20.41 -27.19
N ALA A 327 17.28 21.45 -26.56
CA ALA A 327 17.76 22.82 -26.67
C ALA A 327 19.17 22.93 -26.10
N ALA A 328 19.41 22.43 -24.89
CA ALA A 328 20.73 22.40 -24.26
C ALA A 328 21.77 21.66 -25.12
N LEU A 329 21.37 20.52 -25.71
CA LEU A 329 22.22 19.77 -26.65
C LEU A 329 22.42 20.51 -27.99
N SER A 330 21.43 21.26 -28.47
CA SER A 330 21.49 21.98 -29.74
C SER A 330 22.22 23.32 -29.67
N THR A 331 22.30 23.95 -28.50
CA THR A 331 23.03 25.21 -28.28
C THR A 331 24.52 25.03 -28.04
N LEU A 332 24.98 23.79 -27.82
CA LEU A 332 26.40 23.43 -27.68
C LEU A 332 27.32 24.02 -28.77
N PRO A 333 27.02 23.91 -30.08
CA PRO A 333 27.86 24.48 -31.13
C PRO A 333 27.89 26.02 -31.13
N ILE A 334 26.78 26.68 -30.76
CA ILE A 334 26.67 28.15 -30.76
C ILE A 334 27.45 28.75 -29.60
N ILE A 335 27.40 28.11 -28.43
CA ILE A 335 28.17 28.52 -27.25
C ILE A 335 29.67 28.30 -27.50
N ALA A 336 30.04 27.20 -28.16
CA ALA A 336 31.43 26.94 -28.55
C ALA A 336 31.98 28.01 -29.54
N GLU A 337 31.19 28.46 -30.51
CA GLU A 337 31.57 29.56 -31.42
C GLU A 337 31.72 30.90 -30.69
N TRP A 338 30.80 31.22 -29.77
CA TRP A 338 30.89 32.44 -28.97
C TRP A 338 32.13 32.48 -28.10
N ILE A 339 32.52 31.34 -27.52
CA ILE A 339 33.71 31.23 -26.69
C ILE A 339 34.99 31.29 -27.53
N ALA A 340 35.01 30.63 -28.70
CA ALA A 340 36.13 30.73 -29.64
C ALA A 340 36.35 32.17 -30.12
N SER A 341 35.28 32.87 -30.49
CA SER A 341 35.36 34.27 -30.92
C SER A 341 35.76 35.24 -29.79
N ALA A 342 35.27 35.00 -28.56
CA ALA A 342 35.69 35.77 -27.39
C ALA A 342 37.17 35.55 -27.04
N TYR A 343 37.66 34.31 -27.18
CA TYR A 343 39.05 33.95 -26.96
C TYR A 343 39.98 34.57 -28.02
N GLU A 344 39.60 34.55 -29.30
CA GLU A 344 40.33 35.24 -30.37
C GLU A 344 40.37 36.76 -30.15
N ALA A 345 39.27 37.37 -29.69
CA ALA A 345 39.21 38.79 -29.38
C ALA A 345 40.11 39.17 -28.18
N LEU A 346 40.26 38.28 -27.20
CA LEU A 346 41.13 38.47 -26.05
C LEU A 346 42.62 38.26 -26.35
N THR A 347 42.94 37.39 -27.31
CA THR A 347 44.33 37.03 -27.67
C THR A 347 44.91 37.86 -28.82
N SER A 348 44.07 38.50 -29.63
CA SER A 348 44.48 39.41 -30.71
C SER A 348 44.68 40.86 -30.28
N ALA A 349 44.40 41.20 -29.02
CA ALA A 349 44.68 42.53 -28.48
C ALA A 349 46.20 42.76 -28.39
N PRO A 350 46.78 43.72 -29.13
CA PRO A 350 48.21 43.99 -29.08
C PRO A 350 48.58 44.49 -27.67
N LEU A 351 49.55 43.82 -27.04
CA LEU A 351 50.09 44.22 -25.75
C LEU A 351 50.72 45.63 -25.87
N PRO A 352 50.46 46.54 -24.90
CA PRO A 352 51.01 47.90 -24.90
C PRO A 352 52.52 47.95 -24.70
#